data_AF-A0A817R874-F1
#
_entry.id   AF-A0A817R874-F1
#
_cell.length_a   1.000
_cell.length_b   1.000
_cell.length_c   1.000
_cell.angle_alpha   90.00
_cell.angle_beta   90.00
_cell.angle_gamma   90.00
#
_symmetry.space_group_name_H-M   'P 1'
#
loop_
_entity.id
_entity.type
_entity.pdbx_description
1 polymer ?
#
loop_
_entity_poly.entity_id
_entity_poly.type
_entity_poly.pdbx_seq_one_letter_code
_entity_poly.pdbx_strand_id
1 'polypeptide(L)'
;MKSAGELIKELLNSNSHNQNLLDLSEKNLRDRIEKIKSSKLTSLLFTDNEQNKSNQNNSYSSNPIVQWTQNQIQLWANLVEVNPSILTNTEDFIIEALAVIKQANFLDTEFHLIDAQISSCLIALNTVSNQGKLLQVGTGEGESTIISVLAVVHALKGENVDIITSSPVLAERDSKEKEKFYRMFDLQCSDNNDRAIYLTGPKSCYKKQIVYGKAAQFQFDTLRTEYAQLNTLADRKCDVAIVDEVDSMLIDDSSKIARLATIMSGMDHLQIIYHLLWNQLILLQERIIEFNNKFYLFYGKITFEEETVTLEYANEQGNIMIISDLKKYLLSSSDISHIGQLIPENEGFDKFIKKNLENYIRKFLNENIKIPKNFTDFVETQIPTWIDNAIIAFNYQESIHYVVHAGLIKPVDYYSTGVVQSFSNWSDGLHQFLQIKHGLKMASETFTTNFLPNRGYFTKYSSNLFGLTGTLGSEKAKQVLVDVYNVDLVIIPNLRQKQYLSLPGSGKYFGVNPSNKYMNLSLICVRTFILFRKTL
;
A
#
# COMPACT_ATOMS: atom_id res chain seq x y z
N MET A 1 23.76 5.17 29.83
CA MET A 1 22.91 6.03 28.99
C MET A 1 23.73 7.26 28.65
N LYS A 2 23.61 7.78 27.43
CA LYS A 2 24.32 9.01 27.06
C LYS A 2 23.73 10.21 27.80
N SER A 3 24.56 11.20 28.11
CA SER A 3 24.08 12.50 28.61
C SER A 3 23.45 13.32 27.48
N ALA A 4 22.64 14.33 27.83
CA ALA A 4 22.05 15.26 26.86
C ALA A 4 23.13 15.91 25.97
N GLY A 5 24.26 16.32 26.55
CA GLY A 5 25.36 16.92 25.80
C GLY A 5 26.04 15.95 24.83
N GLU A 6 26.21 14.68 25.22
CA GLU A 6 26.74 13.65 24.32
C GLU A 6 25.81 13.38 23.14
N LEU A 7 24.49 13.32 23.39
CA LEU A 7 23.48 13.14 22.34
C LEU A 7 23.50 14.28 21.33
N ILE A 8 23.55 15.54 21.79
CA ILE A 8 23.55 16.69 20.89
C ILE A 8 24.84 16.76 20.06
N LYS A 9 25.99 16.48 20.65
CA LYS A 9 27.26 16.41 19.91
C LYS A 9 27.24 15.34 18.82
N GLU A 10 26.72 14.15 19.15
CA GLU A 10 26.59 13.07 18.18
C GLU A 10 25.59 13.42 17.08
N LEU A 11 24.47 14.07 17.42
CA LEU A 11 23.47 14.56 16.48
C LEU A 11 24.11 15.52 15.47
N LEU A 12 24.87 16.52 15.95
CA LEU A 12 25.52 17.48 15.06
C LEU A 12 26.60 16.83 14.19
N ASN A 13 27.37 15.89 14.73
CA ASN A 13 28.39 15.17 13.96
C ASN A 13 27.78 14.27 12.87
N SER A 14 26.74 13.49 13.22
CA SER A 14 26.05 12.58 12.29
C SER A 14 25.32 13.31 11.16
N ASN A 15 25.04 14.61 11.33
CA ASN A 15 24.31 15.42 10.36
C ASN A 15 25.14 16.61 9.84
N SER A 16 26.47 16.55 9.92
CA SER A 16 27.37 17.65 9.53
C SER A 16 27.23 18.13 8.07
N HIS A 17 26.67 17.30 7.19
CA HIS A 17 26.39 17.66 5.80
C HIS A 17 25.07 18.41 5.59
N ASN A 18 24.19 18.43 6.60
CA ASN A 18 22.87 19.06 6.51
C ASN A 18 22.98 20.54 6.91
N GLN A 19 22.97 21.43 5.91
CA GLN A 19 23.08 22.87 6.13
C GLN A 19 21.86 23.48 6.84
N ASN A 20 20.69 22.83 6.74
CA ASN A 20 19.46 23.28 7.38
C ASN A 20 19.43 23.00 8.91
N LEU A 21 20.37 22.19 9.41
CA LEU A 21 20.59 21.95 10.84
C LEU A 21 21.59 22.93 11.48
N LEU A 22 22.26 23.80 10.70
CA LEU A 22 23.35 24.67 11.18
C LEU A 22 22.90 25.78 12.14
N ASP A 23 21.62 26.20 12.10
CA ASP A 23 21.08 27.22 13.00
C ASP A 23 20.71 26.68 14.40
N LEU A 24 20.70 25.35 14.57
CA LEU A 24 20.57 24.67 15.86
C LEU A 24 21.94 24.43 16.47
N SER A 25 22.65 25.51 16.84
CA SER A 25 23.92 25.39 17.56
C SER A 25 23.77 24.49 18.80
N GLU A 26 24.82 23.74 19.17
CA GLU A 26 24.81 22.80 20.32
C GLU A 26 24.21 23.43 21.58
N LYS A 27 24.55 24.70 21.82
CA LYS A 27 24.06 25.47 22.96
C LYS A 27 22.56 25.78 22.86
N ASN A 28 22.08 26.19 21.68
CA ASN A 28 20.67 26.53 21.46
C ASN A 28 19.76 25.31 21.68
N LEU A 29 20.08 24.17 21.06
CA LEU A 29 19.26 22.96 21.22
C LEU A 29 19.26 22.45 22.67
N ARG A 30 20.42 22.52 23.35
CA ARG A 30 20.53 22.17 24.76
C ARG A 30 19.67 23.05 25.65
N ASP A 31 19.77 24.37 25.48
CA ASP A 31 19.01 25.34 26.26
C ASP A 31 17.50 25.13 26.08
N ARG A 32 17.04 24.82 24.86
CA ARG A 32 15.64 24.47 24.57
C ARG A 32 15.19 23.20 25.29
N ILE A 33 15.99 22.13 25.25
CA ILE A 33 15.68 20.87 25.95
C ILE A 33 15.63 21.08 27.46
N GLU A 34 16.58 21.83 28.02
CA GLU A 34 16.60 22.16 29.44
C GLU A 34 15.39 23.02 29.85
N LYS A 35 14.95 23.97 29.01
CA LYS A 35 13.70 24.72 29.21
C LYS A 35 12.47 23.82 29.22
N ILE A 36 12.31 22.93 28.25
CA ILE A 36 11.18 21.97 28.17
C ILE A 36 11.17 21.03 29.38
N LYS A 37 12.37 20.68 29.89
CA LYS A 37 12.51 19.81 31.08
C LYS A 37 12.38 20.55 32.41
N SER A 38 12.38 21.88 32.40
CA SER A 38 12.36 22.70 33.61
C SER A 38 11.13 22.42 34.46
N SER A 39 11.36 22.15 35.74
CA SER A 39 10.29 22.03 36.75
C SER A 39 9.65 23.37 37.13
N LYS A 40 10.12 24.48 36.55
CA LYS A 40 9.63 25.84 36.80
C LYS A 40 8.91 26.46 35.62
N LEU A 41 8.83 25.77 34.47
CA LEU A 41 8.18 26.32 33.29
C LEU A 41 6.68 26.49 33.56
N THR A 42 6.20 27.72 33.42
CA THR A 42 4.79 28.11 33.49
C THR A 42 4.30 28.50 32.10
N SER A 43 3.01 28.39 31.87
CA SER A 43 2.41 28.72 30.57
C SER A 43 2.25 30.23 30.39
N LEU A 44 2.60 30.71 29.19
CA LEU A 44 2.47 32.10 28.76
C LEU A 44 0.99 32.49 28.55
N LEU A 45 0.15 31.54 28.15
CA LEU A 45 -1.29 31.75 27.91
C LEU A 45 -2.06 32.09 29.20
N PHE A 46 -1.62 31.57 30.33
CA PHE A 46 -2.26 31.83 31.62
C PHE A 46 -1.78 33.11 32.29
N THR A 47 -0.67 33.71 31.86
CA THR A 47 -0.15 34.96 32.41
C THR A 47 -0.76 36.21 31.76
N ASP A 48 -1.14 36.16 30.47
CA ASP A 48 -1.66 37.33 29.76
C ASP A 48 -3.15 37.63 30.03
N ASN A 49 -3.91 36.66 30.54
CA ASN A 49 -5.33 36.83 30.84
C ASN A 49 -5.64 37.55 32.17
N GLU A 50 -4.63 38.02 32.91
CA GLU A 50 -4.83 38.74 34.18
C GLU A 50 -5.48 40.13 34.03
N GLN A 51 -5.61 40.68 32.81
CA GLN A 51 -6.25 41.98 32.61
C GLN A 51 -7.78 41.96 32.52
N ASN A 52 -8.43 40.79 32.40
CA ASN A 52 -9.89 40.68 32.40
C ASN A 52 -10.41 40.02 33.68
N LYS A 53 -10.61 40.84 34.71
CA LYS A 53 -11.25 40.48 35.99
C LYS A 53 -12.71 40.07 35.79
N SER A 54 -13.06 38.85 36.22
CA SER A 54 -14.11 38.53 37.22
C SER A 54 -14.63 37.10 37.01
N ASN A 55 -14.00 36.10 37.64
CA ASN A 55 -14.67 34.88 38.10
C ASN A 55 -13.72 34.08 39.01
N GLN A 56 -14.28 33.55 40.10
CA GLN A 56 -13.59 33.05 41.30
C GLN A 56 -12.82 31.71 41.15
N ASN A 57 -12.35 31.32 39.97
CA ASN A 57 -11.64 30.04 39.76
C ASN A 57 -10.15 30.18 39.39
N ASN A 58 -9.54 31.36 39.52
CA ASN A 58 -8.18 31.62 39.01
C ASN A 58 -7.05 31.33 40.03
N SER A 59 -6.90 30.08 40.47
CA SER A 59 -5.66 29.60 41.12
C SER A 59 -4.80 28.71 40.20
N TYR A 60 -5.09 28.70 38.90
CA TYR A 60 -4.44 27.80 37.94
C TYR A 60 -3.19 28.42 37.27
N SER A 61 -2.98 29.74 37.36
CA SER A 61 -2.00 30.48 36.54
C SER A 61 -0.54 30.40 37.01
N SER A 62 -0.25 29.88 38.21
CA SER A 62 1.11 29.91 38.78
C SER A 62 1.80 28.55 38.92
N ASN A 63 1.08 27.43 38.70
CA ASN A 63 1.65 26.12 38.93
C ASN A 63 2.49 25.67 37.73
N PRO A 64 3.71 25.14 37.94
CA PRO A 64 4.54 24.63 36.86
C PRO A 64 3.85 23.53 36.05
N ILE A 65 4.10 23.49 34.75
CA ILE A 65 3.49 22.54 33.80
C ILE A 65 3.67 21.07 34.24
N VAL A 66 4.81 20.77 34.87
CA VAL A 66 5.13 19.42 35.39
C VAL A 66 4.16 18.93 36.47
N GLN A 67 3.42 19.83 37.11
CA GLN A 67 2.42 19.48 38.14
C GLN A 67 0.99 19.50 37.60
N TRP A 68 0.81 19.73 36.30
CA TRP A 68 -0.52 19.86 35.73
C TRP A 68 -1.27 18.53 35.72
N THR A 69 -2.58 18.65 35.96
CA THR A 69 -3.57 17.59 35.83
C THR A 69 -4.15 17.55 34.41
N GLN A 70 -4.83 16.46 34.06
CA GLN A 70 -5.50 16.33 32.76
C GLN A 70 -6.46 17.50 32.47
N ASN A 71 -7.20 17.99 33.47
CA ASN A 71 -8.13 19.11 33.30
C ASN A 71 -7.40 20.41 32.90
N GLN A 72 -6.21 20.66 33.44
CA GLN A 72 -5.42 21.85 33.10
C GLN A 72 -4.87 21.77 31.67
N ILE A 73 -4.47 20.58 31.23
CA ILE A 73 -4.02 20.34 29.86
C ILE A 73 -5.15 20.58 28.87
N GLN A 74 -6.36 20.11 29.18
CA GLN A 74 -7.53 20.33 28.33
C GLN A 74 -7.93 21.81 28.28
N LEU A 75 -7.90 22.52 29.42
CA LEU A 75 -8.12 23.97 29.45
C LEU A 75 -7.09 24.72 28.59
N TRP A 76 -5.82 24.33 28.68
CA TRP A 76 -4.75 24.91 27.86
C TRP A 76 -4.99 24.66 26.37
N ALA A 77 -5.35 23.43 25.97
CA ALA A 77 -5.64 23.10 24.57
C ALA A 77 -6.81 23.94 24.01
N ASN A 78 -7.88 24.11 24.79
CA ASN A 78 -9.01 24.95 24.38
C ASN A 78 -8.62 26.44 24.22
N LEU A 79 -7.72 26.94 25.07
CA LEU A 79 -7.21 28.32 24.95
C LEU A 79 -6.35 28.51 23.69
N VAL A 80 -5.59 27.49 23.31
CA VAL A 80 -4.79 27.47 22.08
C VAL A 80 -5.71 27.53 20.84
N GLU A 81 -6.78 26.74 20.83
CA GLU A 81 -7.76 26.72 19.73
C GLU A 81 -8.48 28.06 19.55
N VAL A 82 -8.83 28.74 20.65
CA VAL A 82 -9.54 30.03 20.62
C VAL A 82 -8.64 31.21 20.23
N ASN A 83 -7.32 31.09 20.36
CA ASN A 83 -6.37 32.16 20.05
C ASN A 83 -5.39 31.81 18.92
N PRO A 84 -5.83 31.74 17.65
CA PRO A 84 -4.96 31.39 16.53
C PRO A 84 -3.83 32.38 16.28
N SER A 85 -3.94 33.62 16.76
CA SER A 85 -2.86 34.59 16.68
C SER A 85 -1.63 34.21 17.51
N ILE A 86 -1.79 33.37 18.54
CA ILE A 86 -0.68 32.82 19.34
C ILE A 86 -0.06 31.60 18.63
N LEU A 87 -0.81 30.96 17.72
CA LEU A 87 -0.34 29.86 16.85
C LEU A 87 0.62 30.30 15.75
N THR A 88 0.97 31.59 15.62
CA THR A 88 2.15 31.96 14.82
C THR A 88 3.32 31.17 15.40
N ASN A 89 4.04 30.39 14.55
CA ASN A 89 5.16 29.49 14.87
C ASN A 89 6.30 30.19 15.63
N THR A 90 6.02 30.71 16.80
CA THR A 90 6.96 31.30 17.72
C THR A 90 7.62 30.15 18.44
N GLU A 91 8.94 30.25 18.55
CA GLU A 91 9.76 29.25 19.21
C GLU A 91 9.26 28.94 20.63
N ASP A 92 8.72 29.97 21.31
CA ASP A 92 8.15 29.86 22.65
C ASP A 92 6.89 28.97 22.70
N PHE A 93 6.00 29.05 21.70
CA PHE A 93 4.84 28.16 21.61
C PHE A 93 5.26 26.69 21.49
N ILE A 94 6.25 26.39 20.63
CA ILE A 94 6.72 25.01 20.45
C ILE A 94 7.32 24.47 21.75
N ILE A 95 8.11 25.28 22.46
CA ILE A 95 8.68 24.90 23.76
C ILE A 95 7.59 24.63 24.79
N GLU A 96 6.60 25.51 24.90
CA GLU A 96 5.48 25.34 25.82
C GLU A 96 4.64 24.10 25.47
N ALA A 97 4.26 23.95 24.20
CA ALA A 97 3.48 22.81 23.73
C ALA A 97 4.20 21.48 24.00
N LEU A 98 5.51 21.40 23.73
CA LEU A 98 6.28 20.19 24.03
C LEU A 98 6.37 19.90 25.54
N ALA A 99 6.42 20.93 26.39
CA ALA A 99 6.40 20.74 27.84
C ALA A 99 5.05 20.23 28.34
N VAL A 100 3.94 20.77 27.83
CA VAL A 100 2.58 20.31 28.16
C VAL A 100 2.38 18.88 27.65
N ILE A 101 2.81 18.58 26.42
CA ILE A 101 2.75 17.24 25.84
C ILE A 101 3.61 16.23 26.61
N LYS A 102 4.80 16.62 27.06
CA LYS A 102 5.63 15.79 27.92
C LYS A 102 4.90 15.44 29.23
N GLN A 103 4.19 16.39 29.83
CA GLN A 103 3.38 16.12 31.02
C GLN A 103 2.21 15.18 30.70
N ALA A 104 1.49 15.41 29.60
CA ALA A 104 0.42 14.53 29.14
C ALA A 104 0.90 13.09 28.93
N ASN A 105 2.07 12.92 28.30
CA ASN A 105 2.68 11.60 28.08
C ASN A 105 2.98 10.89 29.40
N PHE A 106 3.47 11.61 30.41
CA PHE A 106 3.71 11.05 31.73
C PHE A 106 2.41 10.62 32.43
N LEU A 107 1.34 11.43 32.33
CA LEU A 107 0.04 11.07 32.90
C LEU A 107 -0.62 9.88 32.19
N ASP A 108 -0.34 9.68 30.90
CA ASP A 108 -0.91 8.58 30.14
C ASP A 108 -0.11 7.27 30.29
N THR A 109 1.23 7.36 30.27
CA THR A 109 2.12 6.19 30.16
C THR A 109 2.98 5.93 31.40
N GLU A 110 3.04 6.85 32.36
CA GLU A 110 3.98 6.87 33.50
C GLU A 110 5.47 7.00 33.10
N PHE A 111 5.76 7.25 31.81
CA PHE A 111 7.11 7.48 31.30
C PHE A 111 7.29 8.92 30.84
N HIS A 112 8.47 9.49 31.08
CA HIS A 112 8.85 10.80 30.54
C HIS A 112 9.44 10.66 29.14
N LEU A 113 9.20 11.68 28.31
CA LEU A 113 9.90 11.81 27.03
C LEU A 113 11.41 11.91 27.26
N ILE A 114 12.17 11.11 26.52
CA ILE A 114 13.64 11.14 26.55
C ILE A 114 14.18 12.27 25.69
N ASP A 115 15.42 12.68 25.94
CA ASP A 115 16.06 13.81 25.24
C ASP A 115 16.12 13.60 23.73
N ALA A 116 16.29 12.35 23.26
CA ALA A 116 16.25 12.01 21.84
C ALA A 116 14.87 12.27 21.21
N GLN A 117 13.77 11.94 21.90
CA GLN A 117 12.40 12.19 21.43
C GLN A 117 12.09 13.70 21.39
N ILE A 118 12.49 14.43 22.44
CA ILE A 118 12.30 15.90 22.51
C ILE A 118 13.09 16.58 21.37
N SER A 119 14.36 16.18 21.17
CA SER A 119 15.20 16.69 20.09
C SER A 119 14.59 16.40 18.72
N SER A 120 14.08 15.18 18.52
CA SER A 120 13.40 14.78 17.28
C SER A 120 12.21 15.69 16.97
N CYS A 121 11.37 15.97 17.97
CA CYS A 121 10.22 16.85 17.82
C CYS A 121 10.63 18.30 17.54
N LEU A 122 11.64 18.83 18.24
CA LEU A 122 12.16 20.18 17.99
C LEU A 122 12.71 20.35 16.58
N ILE A 123 13.41 19.34 16.06
CA ILE A 123 13.97 19.35 14.71
C ILE A 123 12.85 19.25 13.67
N ALA A 124 11.90 18.32 13.84
CA ALA A 124 10.77 18.17 12.94
C ALA A 124 9.89 19.43 12.89
N LEU A 125 9.63 20.07 14.04
CA LEU A 125 8.78 21.26 14.10
C LEU A 125 9.50 22.56 13.70
N ASN A 126 10.80 22.50 13.41
CA ASN A 126 11.57 23.67 12.99
C ASN A 126 11.16 24.09 11.57
N THR A 127 10.80 25.36 11.41
CA THR A 127 10.32 25.95 10.15
C THR A 127 11.40 26.68 9.34
N VAL A 128 12.67 26.61 9.74
CA VAL A 128 13.78 27.29 9.04
C VAL A 128 13.90 26.81 7.59
N SER A 129 13.72 25.51 7.34
CA SER A 129 13.65 24.96 5.99
C SER A 129 12.20 24.81 5.54
N ASN A 130 11.88 25.30 4.33
CA ASN A 130 10.61 25.04 3.65
C ASN A 130 10.61 23.64 2.99
N GLN A 131 11.09 22.64 3.73
CA GLN A 131 11.25 21.26 3.31
C GLN A 131 10.62 20.34 4.36
N GLY A 132 10.06 19.22 3.90
CA GLY A 132 9.60 18.15 4.79
C GLY A 132 10.76 17.55 5.55
N LYS A 133 10.51 16.74 6.59
CA LYS A 133 11.57 16.23 7.47
C LYS A 133 11.41 14.73 7.75
N LEU A 134 12.43 13.96 7.39
CA LEU A 134 12.48 12.52 7.65
C LEU A 134 13.58 12.22 8.67
N LEU A 135 13.18 11.62 9.79
CA LEU A 135 14.04 11.35 10.92
C LEU A 135 14.40 9.86 10.98
N GLN A 136 15.69 9.54 10.97
CA GLN A 136 16.15 8.20 11.32
C GLN A 136 16.22 8.08 12.84
N VAL A 137 15.31 7.34 13.44
CA VAL A 137 15.24 7.09 14.88
C VAL A 137 15.50 5.61 15.09
N GLY A 138 16.36 5.23 16.04
CA GLY A 138 16.64 3.82 16.28
C GLY A 138 15.39 3.07 16.74
N THR A 139 15.17 1.86 16.21
CA THR A 139 14.07 0.99 16.64
C THR A 139 14.09 0.81 18.16
N GLY A 140 12.95 1.07 18.80
CA GLY A 140 12.80 1.01 20.25
C GLY A 140 13.10 2.32 21.00
N GLU A 141 13.50 3.39 20.32
CA GLU A 141 13.64 4.73 20.91
C GLU A 141 12.29 5.48 21.01
N GLY A 142 11.19 4.88 20.53
CA GLY A 142 9.82 5.36 20.71
C GLY A 142 9.28 6.20 19.54
N GLU A 143 9.45 5.72 18.30
CA GLU A 143 8.94 6.36 17.08
C GLU A 143 7.44 6.69 17.16
N SER A 144 6.60 5.74 17.58
CA SER A 144 5.15 5.96 17.75
C SER A 144 4.82 7.08 18.75
N THR A 145 5.67 7.30 19.76
CA THR A 145 5.51 8.43 20.68
C THR A 145 5.84 9.74 19.99
N ILE A 146 6.95 9.82 19.24
CA ILE A 146 7.33 11.02 18.47
C ILE A 146 6.21 11.37 17.47
N ILE A 147 5.68 10.39 16.74
CA ILE A 147 4.54 10.57 15.83
C ILE A 147 3.34 11.19 16.57
N SER A 148 2.98 10.65 17.75
CA SER A 148 1.86 11.18 18.52
C SER A 148 2.09 12.61 19.01
N VAL A 149 3.31 12.97 19.39
CA VAL A 149 3.68 14.33 19.81
C VAL A 149 3.55 15.31 18.63
N LEU A 150 4.12 14.97 17.47
CA LEU A 150 4.02 15.79 16.26
C LEU A 150 2.55 15.98 15.84
N ALA A 151 1.76 14.91 15.90
CA ALA A 151 0.34 14.97 15.58
C ALA A 151 -0.44 15.93 16.47
N VAL A 152 -0.18 15.94 17.80
CA VAL A 152 -0.82 16.90 18.71
C VAL A 152 -0.45 18.33 18.34
N VAL A 153 0.83 18.62 18.10
CA VAL A 153 1.27 20.00 17.80
C VAL A 153 0.64 20.52 16.50
N HIS A 154 0.60 19.70 15.44
CA HIS A 154 -0.02 20.10 14.17
C HIS A 154 -1.55 20.21 14.29
N ALA A 155 -2.20 19.28 14.98
CA ALA A 155 -3.64 19.34 15.19
C ALA A 155 -4.07 20.57 16.02
N LEU A 156 -3.29 20.96 17.03
CA LEU A 156 -3.52 22.19 17.80
C LEU A 156 -3.35 23.47 16.95
N LYS A 157 -2.61 23.41 15.84
CA LYS A 157 -2.52 24.50 14.86
C LYS A 157 -3.75 24.59 13.94
N GLY A 158 -4.72 23.69 14.11
CA GLY A 158 -5.90 23.58 13.24
C GLY A 158 -5.65 22.80 11.95
N GLU A 159 -4.51 22.12 11.83
CA GLU A 159 -4.16 21.33 10.65
C GLU A 159 -4.72 19.91 10.74
N ASN A 160 -5.19 19.38 9.62
CA ASN A 160 -5.58 17.97 9.52
C ASN A 160 -4.34 17.07 9.41
N VAL A 161 -4.20 16.12 10.33
CA VAL A 161 -3.02 15.24 10.40
C VAL A 161 -3.35 13.84 9.89
N ASP A 162 -2.72 13.43 8.79
CA ASP A 162 -2.77 12.07 8.27
C ASP A 162 -1.52 11.31 8.73
N ILE A 163 -1.71 10.27 9.55
CA ILE A 163 -0.64 9.38 10.01
C ILE A 163 -0.65 8.13 9.16
N ILE A 164 0.42 7.92 8.39
CA ILE A 164 0.53 6.84 7.43
C ILE A 164 1.37 5.71 8.02
N THR A 165 0.77 4.53 8.18
CA THR A 165 1.43 3.33 8.70
C THR A 165 1.64 2.27 7.61
N SER A 166 2.51 1.30 7.88
CA SER A 166 2.80 0.20 6.95
C SER A 166 1.64 -0.79 6.76
N SER A 167 0.71 -0.86 7.73
CA SER A 167 -0.45 -1.76 7.64
C SER A 167 -1.74 -1.24 8.32
N PRO A 168 -2.93 -1.67 7.84
CA PRO A 168 -4.21 -1.31 8.44
C PRO A 168 -4.34 -1.73 9.91
N VAL A 169 -3.70 -2.86 10.28
CA VAL A 169 -3.72 -3.40 11.65
C VAL A 169 -2.96 -2.49 12.60
N LEU A 170 -1.80 -1.97 12.18
CA LEU A 170 -1.02 -0.99 12.96
C LEU A 170 -1.78 0.33 13.10
N ALA A 171 -2.40 0.82 12.01
CA ALA A 171 -3.22 2.03 12.07
C ALA A 171 -4.36 1.94 13.10
N GLU A 172 -5.08 0.81 13.13
CA GLU A 172 -6.16 0.59 14.10
C GLU A 172 -5.65 0.41 15.53
N ARG A 173 -4.53 -0.31 15.72
CA ARG A 173 -3.91 -0.46 17.04
C ARG A 173 -3.47 0.89 17.59
N ASP A 174 -2.67 1.64 16.82
CA ASP A 174 -2.01 2.85 17.30
C ASP A 174 -3.03 3.98 17.53
N SER A 175 -4.05 4.10 16.68
CA SER A 175 -5.14 5.07 16.89
C SER A 175 -5.92 4.80 18.17
N LYS A 176 -6.19 3.53 18.51
CA LYS A 176 -6.86 3.15 19.78
C LYS A 176 -5.96 3.37 20.98
N GLU A 177 -4.69 2.98 20.89
CA GLU A 177 -3.72 3.16 21.97
C GLU A 177 -3.52 4.64 22.32
N LYS A 178 -3.48 5.52 21.31
CA LYS A 178 -3.28 6.97 21.49
C LYS A 178 -4.56 7.76 21.71
N GLU A 179 -5.73 7.13 21.66
CA GLU A 179 -7.01 7.82 21.80
C GLU A 179 -7.13 8.59 23.13
N LYS A 180 -6.77 7.95 24.25
CA LYS A 180 -6.80 8.59 25.57
C LYS A 180 -5.86 9.78 25.65
N PHE A 181 -4.66 9.64 25.09
CA PHE A 181 -3.66 10.71 25.02
C PHE A 181 -4.17 11.92 24.22
N TYR A 182 -4.75 11.71 23.03
CA TYR A 182 -5.30 12.80 22.23
C TYR A 182 -6.47 13.52 22.90
N ARG A 183 -7.36 12.78 23.59
CA ARG A 183 -8.48 13.37 24.33
C ARG A 183 -8.04 14.34 25.44
N MET A 184 -6.81 14.22 25.96
CA MET A 184 -6.29 15.20 26.93
C MET A 184 -6.17 16.62 26.36
N PHE A 185 -6.09 16.73 25.03
CA PHE A 185 -6.00 17.99 24.27
C PHE A 185 -7.31 18.34 23.55
N ASP A 186 -8.42 17.68 23.89
CA ASP A 186 -9.70 17.76 23.16
C ASP A 186 -9.62 17.36 21.67
N LEU A 187 -8.55 16.65 21.29
CA LEU A 187 -8.35 16.15 19.95
C LEU A 187 -8.96 14.77 19.78
N GLN A 188 -9.47 14.50 18.58
CA GLN A 188 -10.05 13.21 18.22
C GLN A 188 -9.24 12.53 17.13
N CYS A 189 -9.12 11.20 17.23
CA CYS A 189 -8.48 10.36 16.23
C CYS A 189 -9.40 9.25 15.72
N SER A 190 -9.08 8.69 14.55
CA SER A 190 -9.71 7.48 13.99
C SER A 190 -8.75 6.76 13.06
N ASP A 191 -8.99 5.49 12.78
CA ASP A 191 -8.38 4.78 11.66
C ASP A 191 -9.24 4.87 10.39
N ASN A 192 -8.59 4.79 9.22
CA ASN A 192 -9.21 4.75 7.89
C ASN A 192 -9.33 3.32 7.35
N ASN A 193 -9.70 2.36 8.20
CA ASN A 193 -9.94 1.00 7.73
C ASN A 193 -11.35 0.84 7.13
N ASP A 194 -11.39 0.33 5.89
CA ASP A 194 -12.62 -0.04 5.20
C ASP A 194 -13.21 -1.30 5.89
N ARG A 195 -14.10 -1.08 6.85
CA ARG A 195 -14.85 -2.15 7.55
C ARG A 195 -16.08 -2.61 6.78
N ALA A 196 -16.55 -1.79 5.84
CA ALA A 196 -17.70 -2.05 4.99
C ALA A 196 -17.43 -1.51 3.58
N ILE A 197 -18.26 -1.92 2.62
CA ILE A 197 -18.21 -1.39 1.25
C ILE A 197 -18.55 0.10 1.31
N TYR A 198 -17.61 0.94 0.89
CA TYR A 198 -17.83 2.38 0.76
C TYR A 198 -18.70 2.66 -0.48
N LEU A 199 -19.78 3.42 -0.29
CA LEU A 199 -20.73 3.75 -1.35
C LEU A 199 -20.57 5.20 -1.82
N THR A 200 -20.87 6.17 -0.95
CA THR A 200 -20.79 7.61 -1.25
C THR A 200 -20.84 8.42 0.05
N GLY A 201 -20.43 9.69 -0.03
CA GLY A 201 -20.49 10.65 1.06
C GLY A 201 -19.26 10.64 1.98
N PRO A 202 -19.17 11.60 2.90
CA PRO A 202 -17.98 11.77 3.70
C PRO A 202 -17.77 10.59 4.65
N LYS A 203 -16.58 9.97 4.61
CA LYS A 203 -16.21 8.93 5.58
C LYS A 203 -16.15 9.54 6.98
N SER A 204 -16.62 8.78 7.97
CA SER A 204 -16.69 9.25 9.36
C SER A 204 -15.32 9.54 9.98
N CYS A 205 -14.27 8.82 9.56
CA CYS A 205 -12.91 9.03 10.05
C CYS A 205 -12.39 10.44 9.72
N TYR A 206 -12.73 10.99 8.55
CA TYR A 206 -12.26 12.32 8.12
C TYR A 206 -12.94 13.50 8.82
N LYS A 207 -13.93 13.23 9.68
CA LYS A 207 -14.46 14.24 10.63
C LYS A 207 -13.51 14.49 11.82
N LYS A 208 -12.48 13.67 11.98
CA LYS A 208 -11.51 13.73 13.08
C LYS A 208 -10.28 14.50 12.62
N GLN A 209 -9.62 15.21 13.54
CA GLN A 209 -8.41 15.97 13.24
C GLN A 209 -7.27 15.03 12.83
N ILE A 210 -7.11 13.92 13.54
CA ILE A 210 -6.03 12.96 13.34
C ILE A 210 -6.59 11.67 12.72
N VAL A 211 -6.06 11.25 11.58
CA VAL A 211 -6.50 10.04 10.89
C VAL A 211 -5.31 9.12 10.65
N TYR A 212 -5.38 7.90 11.18
CA TYR A 212 -4.41 6.85 10.91
C TYR A 212 -4.85 6.01 9.72
N GLY A 213 -3.91 5.54 8.90
CA GLY A 213 -4.26 4.61 7.83
C GLY A 213 -3.06 4.15 7.02
N LYS A 214 -3.30 3.20 6.12
CA LYS A 214 -2.30 2.82 5.11
C LYS A 214 -2.35 3.82 3.95
N ALA A 215 -1.19 4.09 3.32
CA ALA A 215 -1.09 4.97 2.15
C ALA A 215 -2.17 4.68 1.07
N ALA A 216 -2.40 3.40 0.77
CA ALA A 216 -3.40 2.96 -0.20
C ALA A 216 -4.83 3.43 0.13
N GLN A 217 -5.24 3.44 1.40
CA GLN A 217 -6.59 3.85 1.80
C GLN A 217 -6.80 5.34 1.51
N PHE A 218 -5.85 6.18 1.92
CA PHE A 218 -5.90 7.61 1.62
C PHE A 218 -5.86 7.89 0.11
N GLN A 219 -5.05 7.15 -0.65
CA GLN A 219 -5.02 7.28 -2.10
C GLN A 219 -6.36 6.94 -2.74
N PHE A 220 -6.98 5.81 -2.35
CA PHE A 220 -8.30 5.44 -2.85
C PHE A 220 -9.35 6.48 -2.49
N ASP A 221 -9.32 7.04 -1.29
CA ASP A 221 -10.28 8.06 -0.86
C ASP A 221 -10.10 9.40 -1.59
N THR A 222 -8.84 9.76 -1.87
CA THR A 222 -8.48 10.87 -2.76
C THR A 222 -9.02 10.64 -4.16
N LEU A 223 -8.78 9.46 -4.74
CA LEU A 223 -9.28 9.10 -6.07
C LEU A 223 -10.82 9.11 -6.13
N ARG A 224 -11.48 8.59 -5.10
CA ARG A 224 -12.95 8.58 -4.97
C ARG A 224 -13.52 10.00 -4.87
N THR A 225 -12.79 10.93 -4.24
CA THR A 225 -13.22 12.33 -4.10
C THR A 225 -12.98 13.10 -5.39
N GLU A 226 -11.75 13.08 -5.91
CA GLU A 226 -11.33 13.91 -7.06
C GLU A 226 -11.93 13.40 -8.38
N TYR A 227 -12.04 12.09 -8.57
CA TYR A 227 -12.46 11.52 -9.87
C TYR A 227 -13.85 10.92 -9.85
N ALA A 228 -14.21 10.16 -8.81
CA ALA A 228 -15.55 9.57 -8.71
C ALA A 228 -16.59 10.54 -8.13
N GLN A 229 -16.17 11.73 -7.67
CA GLN A 229 -17.03 12.79 -7.13
C GLN A 229 -17.93 12.27 -6.00
N LEU A 230 -17.43 11.31 -5.22
CA LEU A 230 -18.18 10.69 -4.12
C LEU A 230 -18.13 11.48 -2.81
N ASN A 231 -17.41 12.61 -2.79
CA ASN A 231 -17.22 13.45 -1.60
C ASN A 231 -16.68 12.68 -0.38
N THR A 232 -15.76 11.74 -0.60
CA THR A 232 -15.25 10.83 0.44
C THR A 232 -14.48 11.56 1.54
N LEU A 233 -13.65 12.55 1.16
CA LEU A 233 -12.82 13.34 2.07
C LEU A 233 -13.58 14.48 2.75
N ALA A 234 -14.83 14.77 2.36
CA ALA A 234 -15.52 16.01 2.74
C ALA A 234 -14.66 17.24 2.39
N ASP A 235 -14.47 18.14 3.36
CA ASP A 235 -13.63 19.33 3.25
C ASP A 235 -12.17 19.10 3.66
N ARG A 236 -11.77 17.86 4.02
CA ARG A 236 -10.41 17.56 4.49
C ARG A 236 -9.40 17.75 3.35
N LYS A 237 -8.35 18.52 3.63
CA LYS A 237 -7.23 18.79 2.73
C LYS A 237 -5.97 18.02 3.18
N CYS A 238 -4.99 17.92 2.30
CA CYS A 238 -3.68 17.37 2.61
C CYS A 238 -2.82 18.40 3.37
N ASP A 239 -3.16 18.65 4.65
CA ASP A 239 -2.46 19.67 5.45
C ASP A 239 -1.12 19.13 5.97
N VAL A 240 -1.12 17.99 6.68
CA VAL A 240 0.10 17.38 7.26
C VAL A 240 0.07 15.86 7.11
N ALA A 241 1.20 15.28 6.67
CA ALA A 241 1.42 13.84 6.66
C ALA A 241 2.57 13.46 7.59
N ILE A 242 2.37 12.45 8.44
CA ILE A 242 3.41 11.86 9.27
C ILE A 242 3.52 10.38 8.90
N VAL A 243 4.62 10.00 8.25
CA VAL A 243 4.84 8.66 7.71
C VAL A 243 5.68 7.83 8.67
N ASP A 244 5.15 6.68 9.08
CA ASP A 244 5.89 5.63 9.80
C ASP A 244 6.56 4.68 8.79
N GLU A 245 7.74 4.16 9.13
CA GLU A 245 8.58 3.30 8.28
C GLU A 245 8.78 3.89 6.87
N VAL A 246 9.33 5.11 6.83
CA VAL A 246 9.54 5.92 5.63
C VAL A 246 10.27 5.19 4.51
N ASP A 247 11.30 4.41 4.81
CA ASP A 247 12.06 3.65 3.83
C ASP A 247 11.17 2.61 3.12
N SER A 248 10.37 1.88 3.89
CA SER A 248 9.41 0.92 3.35
C SER A 248 8.36 1.61 2.46
N MET A 249 7.84 2.78 2.88
CA MET A 249 6.75 3.46 2.17
C MET A 249 7.19 4.30 0.96
N LEU A 250 8.29 5.05 1.11
CA LEU A 250 8.75 6.06 0.15
C LEU A 250 9.83 5.55 -0.80
N ILE A 251 10.51 4.44 -0.46
CA ILE A 251 11.51 3.78 -1.33
C ILE A 251 10.97 2.45 -1.84
N ASP A 252 10.76 1.46 -0.97
CA ASP A 252 10.41 0.10 -1.41
C ASP A 252 9.04 0.07 -2.10
N ASP A 253 8.05 0.73 -1.49
CA ASP A 253 6.70 0.83 -2.00
C ASP A 253 6.49 2.05 -2.93
N SER A 254 7.55 2.77 -3.30
CA SER A 254 7.45 3.99 -4.14
C SER A 254 6.73 3.77 -5.47
N SER A 255 6.86 2.55 -6.03
CA SER A 255 6.26 2.12 -7.28
C SER A 255 4.82 1.62 -7.15
N LYS A 256 4.28 1.51 -5.93
CA LYS A 256 2.88 1.11 -5.72
C LYS A 256 1.94 2.19 -6.23
N ILE A 257 0.87 1.75 -6.90
CA ILE A 257 -0.11 2.60 -7.54
C ILE A 257 -1.51 2.17 -7.08
N ALA A 258 -2.24 3.07 -6.45
CA ALA A 258 -3.68 2.90 -6.24
C ALA A 258 -4.42 3.16 -7.56
N ARG A 259 -5.32 2.26 -7.94
CA ARG A 259 -6.01 2.26 -9.24
C ARG A 259 -7.51 2.13 -9.03
N LEU A 260 -8.28 3.13 -9.44
CA LEU A 260 -9.73 3.08 -9.38
C LEU A 260 -10.26 2.62 -10.74
N ALA A 261 -10.83 1.41 -10.75
CA ALA A 261 -11.45 0.85 -11.94
C ALA A 261 -12.94 1.23 -11.99
N THR A 262 -13.44 1.60 -13.16
CA THR A 262 -14.85 1.95 -13.39
C THR A 262 -15.42 1.18 -14.56
N ILE A 263 -16.73 0.90 -14.51
CA ILE A 263 -17.47 0.39 -15.66
C ILE A 263 -17.70 1.56 -16.62
N MET A 264 -17.36 1.37 -17.89
CA MET A 264 -17.65 2.37 -18.91
C MET A 264 -18.97 2.03 -19.62
N SER A 265 -19.73 3.07 -19.99
CA SER A 265 -20.97 2.89 -20.74
C SER A 265 -20.69 2.25 -22.10
N GLY A 266 -21.54 1.31 -22.52
CA GLY A 266 -21.40 0.59 -23.80
C GLY A 266 -20.44 -0.60 -23.78
N MET A 267 -19.82 -0.92 -22.64
CA MET A 267 -18.94 -2.10 -22.53
C MET A 267 -19.67 -3.44 -22.70
N ASP A 268 -21.00 -3.44 -22.57
CA ASP A 268 -21.81 -4.64 -22.82
C ASP A 268 -21.71 -5.13 -24.28
N HIS A 269 -21.35 -4.26 -25.22
CA HIS A 269 -21.09 -4.66 -26.61
C HIS A 269 -19.89 -5.61 -26.74
N LEU A 270 -18.94 -5.57 -25.79
CA LEU A 270 -17.76 -6.45 -25.80
C LEU A 270 -18.10 -7.88 -25.36
N GLN A 271 -19.21 -8.08 -24.65
CA GLN A 271 -19.62 -9.41 -24.16
C GLN A 271 -19.71 -10.42 -25.32
N ILE A 272 -20.20 -10.00 -26.48
CA ILE A 272 -20.31 -10.84 -27.68
C ILE A 272 -18.93 -11.35 -28.11
N ILE A 273 -17.89 -10.50 -28.05
CA ILE A 273 -16.53 -10.86 -28.44
C ILE A 273 -15.98 -11.93 -27.49
N TYR A 274 -16.16 -11.78 -26.19
CA TYR A 274 -15.70 -12.78 -25.22
C TYR A 274 -16.39 -14.13 -25.44
N HIS A 275 -17.70 -14.14 -25.69
CA HIS A 275 -18.42 -15.39 -25.98
C HIS A 275 -17.93 -16.05 -27.27
N LEU A 276 -17.66 -15.27 -28.32
CA LEU A 276 -17.14 -15.78 -29.58
C LEU A 276 -15.73 -16.37 -29.42
N LEU A 277 -14.85 -15.66 -28.71
CA LEU A 277 -13.51 -16.15 -28.37
C LEU A 277 -13.59 -17.45 -27.58
N TRP A 278 -14.40 -17.48 -26.52
CA TRP A 278 -14.53 -18.64 -25.65
C TRP A 278 -15.11 -19.86 -26.37
N ASN A 279 -16.17 -19.66 -27.16
CA ASN A 279 -16.79 -20.74 -27.93
C ASN A 279 -15.81 -21.30 -28.98
N GLN A 280 -15.08 -20.44 -29.69
CA GLN A 280 -14.07 -20.93 -30.63
C GLN A 280 -12.91 -21.63 -29.95
N LEU A 281 -12.49 -21.18 -28.77
CA LEU A 281 -11.46 -21.86 -28.01
C LEU A 281 -11.89 -23.30 -27.64
N ILE A 282 -13.14 -23.48 -27.19
CA ILE A 282 -13.71 -24.81 -26.92
C ILE A 282 -13.77 -25.65 -28.21
N LEU A 283 -14.27 -25.08 -29.31
CA LEU A 283 -14.36 -25.80 -30.58
C LEU A 283 -12.99 -26.22 -31.12
N LEU A 284 -11.96 -25.37 -30.98
CA LEU A 284 -10.59 -25.73 -31.35
C LEU A 284 -10.07 -26.87 -30.48
N GLN A 285 -10.31 -26.83 -29.17
CA GLN A 285 -9.90 -27.90 -28.27
C GLN A 285 -10.54 -29.24 -28.66
N GLU A 286 -11.84 -29.27 -28.96
CA GLU A 286 -12.56 -30.48 -29.36
C GLU A 286 -12.12 -31.03 -30.72
N ARG A 287 -11.52 -30.19 -31.57
CA ARG A 287 -11.11 -30.54 -32.94
C ARG A 287 -9.63 -30.86 -33.08
N ILE A 288 -8.85 -30.69 -32.02
CA ILE A 288 -7.41 -30.93 -32.05
C ILE A 288 -7.08 -32.28 -31.45
N ILE A 289 -6.25 -33.04 -32.16
CA ILE A 289 -5.72 -34.32 -31.68
C ILE A 289 -4.21 -34.31 -31.80
N GLU A 290 -3.54 -34.84 -30.77
CA GLU A 290 -2.14 -35.22 -30.83
C GLU A 290 -2.01 -36.69 -31.27
N PHE A 291 -1.24 -36.92 -32.34
CA PHE A 291 -0.92 -38.25 -32.84
C PHE A 291 0.52 -38.28 -33.35
N ASN A 292 1.31 -39.25 -32.90
CA ASN A 292 2.74 -39.39 -33.24
C ASN A 292 3.55 -38.09 -33.05
N ASN A 293 3.40 -37.42 -31.90
CA ASN A 293 4.01 -36.11 -31.58
C ASN A 293 3.66 -34.97 -32.56
N LYS A 294 2.59 -35.12 -33.35
CA LYS A 294 2.09 -34.09 -34.27
C LYS A 294 0.66 -33.71 -33.90
N PHE A 295 0.36 -32.42 -34.03
CA PHE A 295 -0.98 -31.91 -33.77
C PHE A 295 -1.75 -31.71 -35.07
N TYR A 296 -3.00 -32.16 -35.08
CA TYR A 296 -3.91 -32.08 -36.22
C TYR A 296 -5.16 -31.32 -35.81
N LEU A 297 -5.61 -30.37 -36.65
CA LEU A 297 -6.90 -29.71 -36.51
C LEU A 297 -7.88 -30.27 -37.54
N PHE A 298 -9.01 -30.83 -37.11
CA PHE A 298 -10.03 -31.39 -38.01
C PHE A 298 -11.25 -30.48 -38.20
N TYR A 299 -11.91 -30.60 -39.35
CA TYR A 299 -13.08 -29.79 -39.75
C TYR A 299 -14.43 -30.44 -39.39
N GLY A 300 -14.42 -31.45 -38.53
CA GLY A 300 -15.59 -32.22 -38.14
C GLY A 300 -15.74 -32.39 -36.63
N LYS A 301 -16.75 -33.17 -36.22
CA LYS A 301 -16.94 -33.58 -34.83
C LYS A 301 -16.11 -34.82 -34.56
N ILE A 302 -15.29 -34.74 -33.52
CA ILE A 302 -14.48 -35.86 -33.05
C ILE A 302 -15.20 -36.50 -31.87
N THR A 303 -15.33 -37.82 -31.88
CA THR A 303 -15.78 -38.55 -30.69
C THR A 303 -14.79 -39.62 -30.30
N PHE A 304 -14.55 -39.73 -28.99
CA PHE A 304 -13.63 -40.69 -28.39
C PHE A 304 -14.47 -41.85 -27.83
N GLU A 305 -14.31 -43.03 -28.42
CA GLU A 305 -14.81 -44.31 -27.91
C GLU A 305 -13.63 -45.11 -27.33
N GLU A 306 -13.90 -46.12 -26.48
CA GLU A 306 -12.89 -46.78 -25.62
C GLU A 306 -11.57 -47.16 -26.32
N GLU A 307 -11.63 -47.58 -27.59
CA GLU A 307 -10.44 -47.91 -28.38
C GLU A 307 -10.30 -47.13 -29.70
N THR A 308 -11.33 -46.39 -30.12
CA THR A 308 -11.43 -45.78 -31.44
C THR A 308 -11.75 -44.29 -31.38
N VAL A 309 -11.15 -43.53 -32.30
CA VAL A 309 -11.47 -42.12 -32.49
C VAL A 309 -12.22 -42.00 -33.80
N THR A 310 -13.45 -41.50 -33.75
CA THR A 310 -14.28 -41.30 -34.94
C THR A 310 -14.30 -39.82 -35.33
N LEU A 311 -14.38 -39.55 -36.64
CA LEU A 311 -14.55 -38.20 -37.18
C LEU A 311 -15.79 -38.16 -38.07
N GLU A 312 -16.75 -37.31 -37.70
CA GLU A 312 -17.91 -36.98 -38.52
C GLU A 312 -17.68 -35.62 -39.19
N TYR A 313 -17.64 -35.58 -40.52
CA TYR A 313 -17.40 -34.34 -41.28
C TYR A 313 -18.34 -34.22 -42.47
N ALA A 314 -18.59 -32.99 -42.93
CA ALA A 314 -19.35 -32.75 -44.15
C ALA A 314 -18.39 -32.72 -45.35
N ASN A 315 -18.70 -33.47 -46.41
CA ASN A 315 -17.96 -33.38 -47.65
C ASN A 315 -18.34 -32.11 -48.45
N GLU A 316 -17.69 -31.86 -49.59
CA GLU A 316 -17.93 -30.66 -50.43
C GLU A 316 -19.40 -30.53 -50.92
N GLN A 317 -20.14 -31.63 -50.92
CA GLN A 317 -21.56 -31.68 -51.32
C GLN A 317 -22.52 -31.53 -50.12
N GLY A 318 -21.99 -31.36 -48.90
CA GLY A 318 -22.76 -31.23 -47.66
C GLY A 318 -23.24 -32.55 -47.06
N ASN A 319 -22.82 -33.70 -47.61
CA ASN A 319 -23.16 -35.01 -47.07
C ASN A 319 -22.26 -35.35 -45.88
N ILE A 320 -22.85 -35.86 -44.80
CA ILE A 320 -22.14 -36.29 -43.59
C ILE A 320 -21.42 -37.61 -43.88
N MET A 321 -20.10 -37.59 -43.71
CA MET A 321 -19.19 -38.72 -43.83
C MET A 321 -18.64 -39.09 -42.45
N ILE A 322 -18.45 -40.38 -42.20
CA ILE A 322 -17.95 -40.88 -40.91
C ILE A 322 -16.68 -41.70 -41.16
N ILE A 323 -15.60 -41.32 -40.47
CA ILE A 323 -14.38 -42.13 -40.35
C ILE A 323 -14.43 -42.82 -39.01
N SER A 324 -14.55 -44.15 -39.00
CA SER A 324 -14.69 -44.96 -37.79
C SER A 324 -13.38 -45.20 -37.03
N ASP A 325 -12.21 -45.07 -37.68
CA ASP A 325 -10.91 -45.12 -37.02
C ASP A 325 -9.96 -44.09 -37.63
N LEU A 326 -9.96 -42.90 -37.03
CA LEU A 326 -9.18 -41.75 -37.48
C LEU A 326 -7.67 -42.00 -37.35
N LYS A 327 -7.21 -42.76 -36.33
CA LYS A 327 -5.80 -43.06 -36.14
C LYS A 327 -5.27 -43.97 -37.25
N LYS A 328 -6.01 -45.01 -37.62
CA LYS A 328 -5.66 -45.86 -38.78
C LYS A 328 -5.74 -45.07 -40.08
N TYR A 329 -6.74 -44.20 -40.23
CA TYR A 329 -6.87 -43.35 -41.40
C TYR A 329 -5.62 -42.47 -41.61
N LEU A 330 -5.13 -41.82 -40.55
CA LEU A 330 -3.90 -41.00 -40.57
C LEU A 330 -2.63 -41.79 -40.93
N LEU A 331 -2.56 -43.09 -40.64
CA LEU A 331 -1.44 -43.95 -41.01
C LEU A 331 -1.49 -44.38 -42.49
N SER A 332 -2.68 -44.43 -43.07
CA SER A 332 -2.93 -44.95 -44.43
C SER A 332 -3.02 -43.87 -45.51
N SER A 333 -3.53 -42.68 -45.18
CA SER A 333 -3.72 -41.58 -46.13
C SER A 333 -2.61 -40.55 -46.01
N SER A 334 -2.03 -40.15 -47.14
CA SER A 334 -1.05 -39.06 -47.21
C SER A 334 -1.70 -37.68 -47.29
N ASP A 335 -2.97 -37.60 -47.69
CA ASP A 335 -3.71 -36.34 -47.83
C ASP A 335 -4.87 -36.28 -46.82
N ILE A 336 -4.87 -35.21 -46.02
CA ILE A 336 -5.86 -34.92 -44.99
C ILE A 336 -6.59 -33.60 -45.23
N SER A 337 -6.29 -32.88 -46.32
CA SER A 337 -6.77 -31.52 -46.59
C SER A 337 -8.30 -31.38 -46.59
N HIS A 338 -9.01 -32.43 -47.00
CA HIS A 338 -10.47 -32.47 -47.04
C HIS A 338 -11.13 -32.70 -45.65
N ILE A 339 -10.37 -33.19 -44.66
CA ILE A 339 -10.85 -33.43 -43.29
C ILE A 339 -10.21 -32.54 -42.24
N GLY A 340 -9.08 -31.90 -42.53
CA GLY A 340 -8.33 -31.10 -41.56
C GLY A 340 -6.99 -30.61 -42.09
N GLN A 341 -6.15 -30.13 -41.16
CA GLN A 341 -4.81 -29.66 -41.44
C GLN A 341 -3.82 -30.09 -40.35
N LEU A 342 -2.58 -30.37 -40.76
CA LEU A 342 -1.46 -30.57 -39.84
C LEU A 342 -1.00 -29.19 -39.32
N ILE A 343 -0.83 -29.08 -38.01
CA ILE A 343 -0.27 -27.87 -37.39
C ILE A 343 1.26 -27.87 -37.63
N PRO A 344 1.82 -26.87 -38.32
CA PRO A 344 3.24 -26.84 -38.64
C PRO A 344 4.12 -26.74 -37.39
N GLU A 345 5.12 -27.63 -37.26
CA GLU A 345 6.05 -27.63 -36.12
C GLU A 345 6.84 -26.31 -36.00
N ASN A 346 7.09 -25.63 -37.14
CA ASN A 346 7.79 -24.35 -37.20
C ASN A 346 6.95 -23.14 -36.74
N GLU A 347 5.61 -23.20 -36.81
CA GLU A 347 4.75 -22.15 -36.26
C GLU A 347 4.63 -22.28 -34.73
N GLY A 348 4.66 -23.51 -34.20
CA GLY A 348 4.44 -23.81 -32.79
C GLY A 348 2.95 -23.81 -32.42
N PHE A 349 2.56 -24.77 -31.57
CA PHE A 349 1.15 -25.01 -31.22
C PHE A 349 0.45 -23.73 -30.69
N ASP A 350 1.05 -23.06 -29.71
CA ASP A 350 0.46 -21.87 -29.09
C ASP A 350 0.22 -20.74 -30.10
N LYS A 351 1.19 -20.50 -30.99
CA LYS A 351 1.09 -19.44 -31.99
C LYS A 351 0.00 -19.75 -33.01
N PHE A 352 -0.15 -21.01 -33.40
CA PHE A 352 -1.19 -21.45 -34.31
C PHE A 352 -2.59 -21.21 -33.70
N ILE A 353 -2.81 -21.60 -32.44
CA ILE A 353 -4.08 -21.37 -31.74
C ILE A 353 -4.42 -19.89 -31.68
N LYS A 354 -3.47 -19.06 -31.23
CA LYS A 354 -3.67 -17.60 -31.13
C LYS A 354 -4.03 -16.97 -32.48
N LYS A 355 -3.30 -17.33 -33.54
CA LYS A 355 -3.54 -16.84 -34.91
C LYS A 355 -4.89 -17.30 -35.46
N ASN A 356 -5.32 -18.53 -35.16
CA ASN A 356 -6.62 -19.04 -35.58
C ASN A 356 -7.76 -18.26 -34.93
N LEU A 357 -7.70 -18.08 -33.61
CA LEU A 357 -8.68 -17.28 -32.85
C LEU A 357 -8.72 -15.82 -33.32
N GLU A 358 -7.56 -15.22 -33.53
CA GLU A 358 -7.46 -13.85 -34.03
C GLU A 358 -8.10 -13.69 -35.42
N ASN A 359 -7.77 -14.56 -36.37
CA ASN A 359 -8.36 -14.55 -37.71
C ASN A 359 -9.87 -14.75 -37.67
N TYR A 360 -10.36 -15.66 -36.82
CA TYR A 360 -11.78 -15.91 -36.64
C TYR A 360 -12.51 -14.64 -36.16
N ILE A 361 -12.02 -14.01 -35.09
CA ILE A 361 -12.65 -12.81 -34.52
C ILE A 361 -12.66 -11.67 -35.54
N ARG A 362 -11.51 -11.40 -36.18
CA ARG A 362 -11.39 -10.33 -37.18
C ARG A 362 -12.36 -10.52 -38.34
N LYS A 363 -12.55 -11.75 -38.81
CA LYS A 363 -13.56 -12.06 -39.84
C LYS A 363 -14.97 -11.74 -39.36
N PHE A 364 -15.33 -12.19 -38.15
CA PHE A 364 -16.66 -11.96 -37.59
C PHE A 364 -16.96 -10.47 -37.32
N LEU A 365 -15.96 -9.71 -36.88
CA LEU A 365 -16.09 -8.27 -36.65
C LEU A 365 -16.35 -7.50 -37.95
N ASN A 366 -15.70 -7.89 -39.06
CA ASN A 366 -15.89 -7.25 -40.35
C ASN A 366 -17.25 -7.55 -40.98
N GLU A 367 -17.77 -8.77 -40.80
CA GLU A 367 -18.94 -9.25 -41.54
C GLU A 367 -20.26 -9.13 -40.75
N ASN A 368 -20.24 -9.38 -39.43
CA ASN A 368 -21.44 -9.75 -38.69
C ASN A 368 -21.75 -8.89 -37.46
N ILE A 369 -20.79 -8.15 -36.91
CA ILE A 369 -20.95 -7.47 -35.62
C ILE A 369 -20.73 -5.97 -35.78
N LYS A 370 -21.75 -5.18 -35.43
CA LYS A 370 -21.63 -3.72 -35.38
C LYS A 370 -21.19 -3.28 -33.99
N ILE A 371 -19.90 -3.01 -33.85
CA ILE A 371 -19.34 -2.34 -32.68
C ILE A 371 -19.43 -0.81 -32.91
N PRO A 372 -19.77 0.00 -31.89
CA PRO A 372 -19.72 1.45 -32.01
C PRO A 372 -18.32 1.92 -32.45
N LYS A 373 -18.26 2.89 -33.37
CA LYS A 373 -16.98 3.33 -33.99
C LYS A 373 -15.92 3.77 -32.97
N ASN A 374 -16.33 4.33 -31.84
CA ASN A 374 -15.43 4.77 -30.77
C ASN A 374 -14.74 3.59 -30.03
N PHE A 375 -15.20 2.35 -30.22
CA PHE A 375 -14.60 1.16 -29.63
C PHE A 375 -13.74 0.36 -30.61
N THR A 376 -13.76 0.68 -31.90
CA THR A 376 -13.06 -0.11 -32.93
C THR A 376 -11.56 -0.21 -32.64
N ASP A 377 -10.86 0.92 -32.48
CA ASP A 377 -9.41 0.92 -32.22
C ASP A 377 -9.06 0.21 -30.91
N PHE A 378 -9.91 0.35 -29.90
CA PHE A 378 -9.74 -0.32 -28.61
C PHE A 378 -9.88 -1.85 -28.74
N VAL A 379 -10.92 -2.33 -29.42
CA VAL A 379 -11.14 -3.77 -29.67
C VAL A 379 -9.96 -4.35 -30.45
N GLU A 380 -9.56 -3.68 -31.52
CA GLU A 380 -8.47 -4.10 -32.40
C GLU A 380 -7.13 -4.28 -31.65
N THR A 381 -6.87 -3.40 -30.67
CA THR A 381 -5.66 -3.47 -29.84
C THR A 381 -5.75 -4.51 -28.72
N GLN A 382 -6.95 -4.81 -28.23
CA GLN A 382 -7.15 -5.75 -27.11
C GLN A 382 -7.32 -7.22 -27.51
N ILE A 383 -7.69 -7.53 -28.76
CA ILE A 383 -7.88 -8.91 -29.23
C ILE A 383 -6.73 -9.85 -28.81
N PRO A 384 -5.44 -9.52 -29.01
CA PRO A 384 -4.35 -10.41 -28.59
C PRO A 384 -4.35 -10.69 -27.08
N THR A 385 -4.58 -9.66 -26.26
CA THR A 385 -4.64 -9.79 -24.80
C THR A 385 -5.84 -10.61 -24.35
N TRP A 386 -7.02 -10.41 -24.96
CA TRP A 386 -8.21 -11.21 -24.68
C TRP A 386 -8.02 -12.68 -25.07
N ILE A 387 -7.34 -12.97 -26.18
CA ILE A 387 -7.00 -14.36 -26.56
C ILE A 387 -6.10 -15.00 -25.50
N ASP A 388 -5.05 -14.29 -25.07
CA ASP A 388 -4.15 -14.78 -24.02
C ASP A 388 -4.92 -15.04 -22.71
N ASN A 389 -5.78 -14.12 -22.31
CA ASN A 389 -6.58 -14.26 -21.09
C ASN A 389 -7.68 -15.34 -21.20
N ALA A 390 -8.24 -15.59 -22.38
CA ALA A 390 -9.14 -16.71 -22.60
C ALA A 390 -8.42 -18.05 -22.39
N ILE A 391 -7.19 -18.20 -22.93
CA ILE A 391 -6.36 -19.39 -22.74
C ILE A 391 -5.96 -19.54 -21.26
N ILE A 392 -5.60 -18.44 -20.59
CA ILE A 392 -5.30 -18.45 -19.16
C ILE A 392 -6.53 -18.90 -18.35
N ALA A 393 -7.70 -18.32 -18.59
CA ALA A 393 -8.96 -18.70 -17.93
C ALA A 393 -9.31 -20.17 -18.16
N PHE A 394 -9.06 -20.68 -19.36
CA PHE A 394 -9.24 -22.09 -19.70
C PHE A 394 -8.40 -23.00 -18.80
N ASN A 395 -7.14 -22.63 -18.56
CA ASN A 395 -6.20 -23.39 -17.73
C ASN A 395 -6.37 -23.18 -16.21
N TYR A 396 -6.98 -22.07 -15.77
CA TYR A 396 -7.16 -21.79 -14.35
C TYR A 396 -8.13 -22.75 -13.66
N GLN A 397 -7.72 -23.25 -12.50
CA GLN A 397 -8.47 -24.21 -11.69
C GLN A 397 -9.15 -23.57 -10.49
N GLU A 398 -10.42 -23.92 -10.27
CA GLU A 398 -11.17 -23.58 -9.07
C GLU A 398 -10.51 -24.21 -7.82
N SER A 399 -10.61 -23.54 -6.67
CA SER A 399 -9.97 -23.87 -5.39
C SER A 399 -8.44 -23.74 -5.36
N ILE A 400 -7.81 -23.32 -6.47
CA ILE A 400 -6.40 -22.96 -6.52
C ILE A 400 -6.27 -21.49 -6.89
N HIS A 401 -6.69 -21.13 -8.10
CA HIS A 401 -6.48 -19.77 -8.63
C HIS A 401 -7.61 -18.82 -8.21
N TYR A 402 -8.82 -19.36 -8.06
CA TYR A 402 -10.03 -18.64 -7.64
C TYR A 402 -10.97 -19.58 -6.90
N VAL A 403 -11.94 -19.00 -6.19
CA VAL A 403 -13.10 -19.72 -5.65
C VAL A 403 -14.38 -19.13 -6.23
N VAL A 404 -15.39 -19.97 -6.44
CA VAL A 404 -16.73 -19.52 -6.80
C VAL A 404 -17.60 -19.50 -5.54
N HIS A 405 -18.11 -18.33 -5.17
CA HIS A 405 -18.93 -18.17 -3.98
C HIS A 405 -20.10 -17.23 -4.24
N ALA A 406 -21.32 -17.68 -3.93
CA ALA A 406 -22.56 -16.93 -4.17
C ALA A 406 -22.72 -16.43 -5.62
N GLY A 407 -22.30 -17.24 -6.59
CA GLY A 407 -22.35 -16.88 -8.02
C GLY A 407 -21.31 -15.84 -8.46
N LEU A 408 -20.31 -15.54 -7.62
CA LEU A 408 -19.21 -14.62 -7.92
C LEU A 408 -17.87 -15.35 -7.91
N ILE A 409 -17.01 -15.02 -8.87
CA ILE A 409 -15.63 -15.48 -8.91
C ILE A 409 -14.80 -14.58 -8.01
N LYS A 410 -14.01 -15.17 -7.11
CA LYS A 410 -13.12 -14.45 -6.20
C LYS A 410 -11.69 -14.93 -6.38
N PRO A 411 -10.74 -14.05 -6.74
CA PRO A 411 -9.33 -14.39 -6.84
C PRO A 411 -8.75 -14.93 -5.54
N VAL A 412 -7.82 -15.87 -5.66
CA VAL A 412 -7.02 -16.36 -4.54
C VAL A 412 -5.56 -16.03 -4.82
N ASP A 413 -4.90 -15.37 -3.87
CA ASP A 413 -3.44 -15.18 -3.92
C ASP A 413 -2.73 -16.49 -3.52
N TYR A 414 -2.76 -17.46 -4.42
CA TYR A 414 -2.30 -18.82 -4.11
C TYR A 414 -0.78 -18.93 -3.98
N TYR A 415 -0.01 -18.04 -4.63
CA TYR A 415 1.45 -18.06 -4.57
C TYR A 415 1.98 -17.57 -3.23
N SER A 416 1.28 -16.64 -2.57
CA SER A 416 1.82 -15.94 -1.40
C SER A 416 1.09 -16.27 -0.11
N THR A 417 -0.25 -16.14 -0.08
CA THR A 417 -0.99 -16.07 1.20
C THR A 417 -2.16 -17.04 1.30
N GLY A 418 -2.70 -17.53 0.18
CA GLY A 418 -3.95 -18.29 0.13
C GLY A 418 -5.19 -17.45 0.48
N VAL A 419 -5.04 -16.13 0.62
CA VAL A 419 -6.15 -15.24 1.00
C VAL A 419 -7.08 -15.01 -0.19
N VAL A 420 -8.37 -15.18 0.05
CA VAL A 420 -9.43 -14.87 -0.93
C VAL A 420 -9.61 -13.36 -1.01
N GLN A 421 -9.34 -12.79 -2.19
CA GLN A 421 -9.50 -11.37 -2.46
C GLN A 421 -10.95 -11.06 -2.84
N SER A 422 -11.84 -11.01 -1.85
CA SER A 422 -13.30 -10.92 -2.05
C SER A 422 -13.79 -9.67 -2.80
N PHE A 423 -12.96 -8.64 -2.92
CA PHE A 423 -13.30 -7.36 -3.58
C PHE A 423 -12.44 -7.08 -4.82
N SER A 424 -11.65 -8.06 -5.26
CA SER A 424 -10.78 -7.93 -6.44
C SER A 424 -11.38 -8.67 -7.63
N ASN A 425 -11.26 -8.06 -8.82
CA ASN A 425 -11.54 -8.70 -10.10
C ASN A 425 -10.28 -8.64 -10.98
N TRP A 426 -10.13 -9.59 -11.90
CA TRP A 426 -9.11 -9.49 -12.95
C TRP A 426 -9.57 -8.55 -14.07
N SER A 427 -8.61 -7.89 -14.71
CA SER A 427 -8.81 -7.03 -15.88
C SER A 427 -8.67 -7.80 -17.19
N ASP A 428 -8.81 -7.07 -18.31
CA ASP A 428 -8.45 -7.51 -19.65
C ASP A 428 -9.20 -8.78 -20.09
N GLY A 429 -10.48 -8.86 -19.74
CA GLY A 429 -11.38 -9.97 -20.05
C GLY A 429 -11.20 -11.25 -19.23
N LEU A 430 -10.10 -11.41 -18.46
CA LEU A 430 -9.82 -12.67 -17.72
C LEU A 430 -10.96 -13.04 -16.76
N HIS A 431 -11.48 -12.06 -16.02
CA HIS A 431 -12.59 -12.30 -15.10
C HIS A 431 -13.87 -12.68 -15.87
N GLN A 432 -14.13 -12.05 -17.01
CA GLN A 432 -15.27 -12.37 -17.88
C GLN A 432 -15.17 -13.79 -18.43
N PHE A 433 -14.00 -14.23 -18.89
CA PHE A 433 -13.82 -15.60 -19.39
C PHE A 433 -14.04 -16.65 -18.29
N LEU A 434 -13.59 -16.39 -17.06
CA LEU A 434 -13.90 -17.26 -15.92
C LEU A 434 -15.41 -17.28 -15.63
N GLN A 435 -16.11 -16.16 -15.77
CA GLN A 435 -17.57 -16.12 -15.63
C GLN A 435 -18.25 -17.00 -16.69
N ILE A 436 -17.81 -16.92 -17.96
CA ILE A 436 -18.32 -17.79 -19.04
C ILE A 436 -18.03 -19.26 -18.72
N LYS A 437 -16.82 -19.58 -18.26
CA LYS A 437 -16.40 -20.95 -17.90
C LYS A 437 -17.35 -21.61 -16.89
N HIS A 438 -17.90 -20.82 -15.97
CA HIS A 438 -18.84 -21.28 -14.92
C HIS A 438 -20.30 -21.01 -15.24
N GLY A 439 -20.63 -20.51 -16.43
CA GLY A 439 -22.01 -20.15 -16.81
C GLY A 439 -22.63 -19.05 -15.94
N LEU A 440 -21.79 -18.18 -15.36
CA LEU A 440 -22.22 -17.09 -14.48
C LEU A 440 -22.63 -15.86 -15.28
N LYS A 441 -23.40 -14.97 -14.63
CA LYS A 441 -23.74 -13.66 -15.21
C LYS A 441 -22.45 -12.87 -15.45
N MET A 442 -22.22 -12.50 -16.71
CA MET A 442 -21.06 -11.71 -17.09
C MET A 442 -21.20 -10.27 -16.59
N ALA A 443 -20.15 -9.77 -15.95
CA ALA A 443 -20.02 -8.35 -15.62
C ALA A 443 -19.33 -7.62 -16.76
N SER A 444 -19.72 -6.37 -17.01
CA SER A 444 -19.03 -5.49 -17.95
C SER A 444 -17.56 -5.31 -17.53
N GLU A 445 -16.65 -5.22 -18.50
CA GLU A 445 -15.24 -4.99 -18.22
C GLU A 445 -15.02 -3.62 -17.55
N THR A 446 -14.16 -3.60 -16.53
CA THR A 446 -13.81 -2.39 -15.80
C THR A 446 -12.45 -1.88 -16.24
N PHE A 447 -12.32 -0.56 -16.42
CA PHE A 447 -11.09 0.08 -16.85
C PHE A 447 -10.51 0.93 -15.74
N THR A 448 -9.19 0.84 -15.57
CA THR A 448 -8.46 1.78 -14.72
C THR A 448 -8.28 3.09 -15.47
N THR A 449 -9.13 4.06 -15.18
CA THR A 449 -9.04 5.41 -15.74
C THR A 449 -8.23 6.34 -14.85
N ASN A 450 -8.27 6.12 -13.53
CA ASN A 450 -7.68 7.00 -12.56
C ASN A 450 -6.73 6.23 -11.65
N PHE A 451 -5.56 6.80 -11.42
CA PHE A 451 -4.54 6.18 -10.60
C PHE A 451 -3.73 7.23 -9.85
N LEU A 452 -3.28 6.88 -8.65
CA LEU A 452 -2.47 7.74 -7.81
C LEU A 452 -1.29 6.92 -7.26
N PRO A 453 -0.06 7.15 -7.75
CA PRO A 453 1.13 6.50 -7.21
C PRO A 453 1.48 7.02 -5.81
N ASN A 454 2.21 6.21 -5.03
CA ASN A 454 2.74 6.63 -3.71
C ASN A 454 3.47 7.96 -3.80
N ARG A 455 4.42 8.08 -4.74
CA ARG A 455 5.13 9.34 -5.01
C ARG A 455 4.17 10.52 -5.16
N GLY A 456 3.19 10.39 -6.05
CA GLY A 456 2.25 11.47 -6.36
C GLY A 456 1.38 11.86 -5.18
N TYR A 457 1.00 10.89 -4.34
CA TYR A 457 0.23 11.14 -3.12
C TYR A 457 1.05 11.93 -2.09
N PHE A 458 2.24 11.45 -1.72
CA PHE A 458 3.05 12.12 -0.69
C PHE A 458 3.54 13.50 -1.11
N THR A 459 3.80 13.73 -2.40
CA THR A 459 4.17 15.07 -2.90
C THR A 459 3.06 16.11 -2.74
N LYS A 460 1.79 15.71 -2.53
CA LYS A 460 0.70 16.66 -2.24
C LYS A 460 0.92 17.41 -0.92
N TYR A 461 1.64 16.84 0.03
CA TYR A 461 1.93 17.45 1.33
C TYR A 461 3.07 18.48 1.31
N SER A 462 3.84 18.55 0.22
CA SER A 462 4.92 19.54 0.05
C SER A 462 5.88 19.57 1.26
N SER A 463 6.02 20.72 1.94
CA SER A 463 6.89 20.89 3.11
C SER A 463 6.31 20.34 4.42
N ASN A 464 5.04 19.91 4.42
CA ASN A 464 4.36 19.32 5.58
C ASN A 464 4.40 17.78 5.57
N LEU A 465 5.40 17.20 4.92
CA LEU A 465 5.69 15.78 4.93
C LEU A 465 6.73 15.48 6.01
N PHE A 466 6.31 14.82 7.08
CA PHE A 466 7.15 14.33 8.15
C PHE A 466 7.24 12.81 8.09
N GLY A 467 8.32 12.24 8.60
CA GLY A 467 8.37 10.80 8.74
C GLY A 467 9.49 10.27 9.62
N LEU A 468 9.33 9.03 10.06
CA LEU A 468 10.27 8.33 10.90
C LEU A 468 10.60 6.96 10.30
N THR A 469 11.82 6.49 10.55
CA THR A 469 12.23 5.12 10.22
C THR A 469 13.42 4.69 11.08
N GLY A 470 13.53 3.39 11.31
CA GLY A 470 14.73 2.75 11.84
C GLY A 470 15.99 3.00 11.00
N THR A 471 15.82 3.16 9.68
CA THR A 471 16.94 3.26 8.72
C THR A 471 16.55 4.07 7.47
N LEU A 472 17.28 5.14 7.16
CA LEU A 472 17.14 5.85 5.88
C LEU A 472 17.84 5.14 4.71
N GLY A 473 18.51 4.01 4.98
CA GLY A 473 19.15 3.17 3.98
C GLY A 473 20.48 3.73 3.45
N SER A 474 20.83 3.32 2.23
CA SER A 474 22.08 3.70 1.57
C SER A 474 22.09 5.19 1.16
N GLU A 475 23.27 5.76 0.91
CA GLU A 475 23.39 7.14 0.40
C GLU A 475 22.60 7.38 -0.90
N LYS A 476 22.47 6.36 -1.75
CA LYS A 476 21.61 6.44 -2.95
C LYS A 476 20.13 6.54 -2.61
N ALA A 477 19.66 5.78 -1.60
CA ALA A 477 18.28 5.84 -1.16
C ALA A 477 17.95 7.21 -0.54
N LYS A 478 18.87 7.73 0.28
CA LYS A 478 18.80 9.09 0.83
C LYS A 478 18.71 10.15 -0.27
N GLN A 479 19.54 10.07 -1.31
CA GLN A 479 19.49 11.02 -2.43
C GLN A 479 18.13 10.97 -3.14
N VAL A 480 17.58 9.78 -3.37
CA VAL A 480 16.23 9.63 -3.96
C VAL A 480 15.16 10.28 -3.07
N LEU A 481 15.23 10.14 -1.75
CA LEU A 481 14.27 10.79 -0.84
C LEU A 481 14.30 12.31 -1.01
N VAL A 482 15.49 12.91 -0.97
CA VAL A 482 15.68 14.36 -1.12
C VAL A 482 15.17 14.85 -2.48
N ASP A 483 15.59 14.20 -3.57
CA ASP A 483 15.27 14.63 -4.93
C ASP A 483 13.78 14.48 -5.27
N VAL A 484 13.13 13.45 -4.74
CA VAL A 484 11.74 13.12 -5.07
C VAL A 484 10.74 13.85 -4.20
N TYR A 485 11.01 13.99 -2.90
CA TYR A 485 10.05 14.48 -1.92
C TYR A 485 10.40 15.86 -1.35
N ASN A 486 11.54 16.46 -1.70
CA ASN A 486 12.01 17.76 -1.18
C ASN A 486 12.01 17.79 0.35
N VAL A 487 12.76 16.85 0.93
CA VAL A 487 12.82 16.59 2.38
C VAL A 487 14.25 16.71 2.91
N ASP A 488 14.36 17.19 4.13
CA ASP A 488 15.55 17.12 4.96
C ASP A 488 15.65 15.76 5.65
N LEU A 489 16.84 15.19 5.63
CA LEU A 489 17.15 13.94 6.31
C LEU A 489 17.95 14.21 7.57
N VAL A 490 17.51 13.63 8.69
CA VAL A 490 18.19 13.80 9.99
C VAL A 490 18.35 12.47 10.69
N ILE A 491 19.56 12.15 11.13
CA ILE A 491 19.88 10.95 11.92
C ILE A 491 19.87 11.31 13.40
N ILE A 492 18.95 10.71 14.15
CA ILE A 492 18.82 10.89 15.60
C ILE A 492 19.68 9.84 16.33
N PRO A 493 20.60 10.26 17.22
CA PRO A 493 21.42 9.34 18.00
C PRO A 493 20.60 8.52 19.01
N ASN A 494 20.97 7.25 19.19
CA ASN A 494 20.36 6.37 20.20
C ASN A 494 20.75 6.79 21.61
N LEU A 495 19.80 6.69 22.56
CA LEU A 495 20.04 6.98 23.98
C LEU A 495 21.07 6.01 24.60
N ARG A 496 21.04 4.76 24.18
CA ARG A 496 21.96 3.71 24.62
C ARG A 496 22.92 3.34 23.50
N GLN A 497 24.19 3.12 23.84
CA GLN A 497 25.13 2.54 22.90
C GLN A 497 24.70 1.10 22.57
N LYS A 498 24.66 0.79 21.27
CA LYS A 498 24.38 -0.56 20.79
C LYS A 498 25.53 -1.49 21.21
N GLN A 499 25.20 -2.56 21.92
CA GLN A 499 26.16 -3.60 22.33
C GLN A 499 26.07 -4.88 21.47
N TYR A 500 25.47 -4.80 20.27
CA TYR A 500 25.34 -5.99 19.41
C TYR A 500 26.66 -6.28 18.67
N LEU A 501 27.02 -7.56 18.61
CA LEU A 501 28.14 -8.05 17.82
C LEU A 501 27.62 -8.47 16.43
N SER A 502 28.00 -7.73 15.38
CA SER A 502 27.72 -8.16 14.01
C SER A 502 28.70 -9.26 13.61
N LEU A 503 28.20 -10.48 13.40
CA LEU A 503 29.03 -11.56 12.84
C LEU A 503 29.10 -11.43 11.32
N PRO A 504 30.25 -11.70 10.69
CA PRO A 504 30.39 -11.62 9.24
C PRO A 504 29.53 -12.69 8.55
N GLY A 505 28.69 -12.27 7.60
CA GLY A 505 27.92 -13.15 6.73
C GLY A 505 28.85 -13.89 5.76
N SER A 506 29.41 -15.03 6.18
CA SER A 506 30.33 -15.81 5.35
C SER A 506 29.89 -17.27 5.24
N GLY A 507 30.12 -17.85 4.07
CA GLY A 507 29.92 -19.28 3.78
C GLY A 507 30.70 -20.23 4.72
N LYS A 508 31.59 -19.71 5.58
CA LYS A 508 32.24 -20.45 6.67
C LYS A 508 31.26 -20.99 7.72
N TYR A 509 30.14 -20.29 7.98
CA TYR A 509 29.15 -20.72 8.99
C TYR A 509 27.96 -21.46 8.39
N PHE A 510 27.67 -21.20 7.13
CA PHE A 510 26.44 -21.64 6.48
C PHE A 510 26.67 -22.69 5.38
N GLY A 511 27.91 -22.97 4.99
CA GLY A 511 28.20 -23.87 3.87
C GLY A 511 27.69 -23.32 2.52
N VAL A 512 28.14 -23.93 1.42
CA VAL A 512 27.77 -23.50 0.05
C VAL A 512 26.45 -24.14 -0.39
N ASN A 513 26.06 -25.27 0.23
CA ASN A 513 24.86 -26.02 -0.12
C ASN A 513 23.70 -25.67 0.84
N PRO A 514 22.48 -25.35 0.34
CA PRO A 514 21.30 -25.06 1.16
C PRO A 514 21.05 -26.06 2.30
N SER A 515 21.21 -27.36 2.07
CA SER A 515 20.95 -28.38 3.10
C SER A 515 21.91 -28.27 4.30
N ASN A 516 23.19 -27.97 4.04
CA ASN A 516 24.19 -27.74 5.08
C ASN A 516 23.95 -26.41 5.81
N LYS A 517 23.39 -25.41 5.12
CA LYS A 517 23.01 -24.12 5.71
C LYS A 517 21.92 -24.26 6.77
N TYR A 518 20.84 -24.97 6.46
CA TYR A 518 19.75 -25.18 7.41
C TYR A 518 20.18 -26.04 8.60
N MET A 519 20.98 -27.08 8.36
CA MET A 519 21.53 -27.91 9.44
C MET A 519 22.43 -27.08 10.37
N ASN A 520 23.35 -26.28 9.83
CA ASN A 520 24.21 -25.41 10.65
C ASN A 520 23.41 -24.34 11.41
N LEU A 521 22.38 -23.74 10.79
CA LEU A 521 21.45 -22.84 11.47
C LEU A 521 20.74 -23.52 12.64
N SER A 522 20.21 -24.73 12.44
CA SER A 522 19.55 -25.49 13.51
C SER A 522 20.51 -25.81 14.67
N LEU A 523 21.76 -26.20 14.38
CA LEU A 523 22.80 -26.44 15.38
C LEU A 523 23.17 -25.18 16.16
N ILE A 524 23.24 -24.03 15.48
CA ILE A 524 23.46 -22.73 16.14
C ILE A 524 22.27 -22.41 17.06
N CYS A 525 21.03 -22.54 16.58
CA CYS A 525 19.84 -22.32 17.40
C CYS A 525 19.81 -23.22 18.65
N VAL A 526 20.09 -24.51 18.49
CA VAL A 526 20.16 -25.47 19.60
C VAL A 526 21.27 -25.13 20.58
N ARG A 527 22.48 -24.82 20.09
CA ARG A 527 23.62 -24.41 20.94
C ARG A 527 23.31 -23.14 21.71
N THR A 528 22.78 -22.13 21.04
CA THR A 528 22.39 -20.86 21.66
C THR A 528 21.31 -21.09 22.72
N PHE A 529 20.30 -21.92 22.44
CA PHE A 529 19.25 -22.26 23.41
C PHE A 529 19.81 -22.98 24.64
N ILE A 530 20.72 -23.96 24.46
CA ILE A 530 21.40 -24.66 25.57
C ILE A 530 22.25 -23.71 26.41
N LEU A 531 23.00 -22.80 25.76
CA LEU A 531 23.82 -21.80 26.45
C LEU A 531 22.95 -20.80 27.22
N PHE A 532 21.86 -20.32 26.63
CA PHE A 532 20.94 -19.37 27.25
C PHE A 532 20.29 -19.95 28.52
N ARG A 533 19.99 -21.26 28.50
CA ARG A 533 19.41 -21.98 29.64
C ARG A 533 20.39 -22.22 30.79
N LYS A 534 21.71 -22.05 30.58
CA LYS A 534 22.74 -22.12 31.63
C LYS A 534 23.04 -20.76 32.27
N THR A 535 22.59 -19.67 31.64
CA THR A 535 22.83 -18.28 32.07
C THR A 535 21.61 -17.59 32.68
N LEU A 536 20.43 -18.23 32.63
CA LEU A 536 19.28 -17.97 33.49
C LEU A 536 19.42 -18.82 34.74
#